data_AF-A0A9E1Y671-F1
#
_entry.id   AF-A0A9E1Y671-F1
#
_cell.length_a   1.000
_cell.length_b   1.000
_cell.length_c   1.000
_cell.angle_alpha   90.00
_cell.angle_beta   90.00
_cell.angle_gamma   90.00
#
_symmetry.space_group_name_H-M   'P 1'
#
loop_
_entity.id
_entity.type
_entity.pdbx_description
1 polymer ?
#
loop_
_entity_poly.entity_id
_entity_poly.type
_entity_poly.pdbx_seq_one_letter_code
_entity_poly.pdbx_strand_id
1 'polypeptide(L)' 'MNNLFSAEFASNLDNNNPLSSFREKFNYPEGNSSPTLYFSGNSLGLQPKAVQSLLVEQSRL' A
#
# COMPACT_ATOMS: atom_id res chain seq x y z
N MET A 1 24.63 -18.24 -9.77
CA MET A 1 23.91 -17.15 -10.48
C MET A 1 23.31 -16.24 -9.43
N ASN A 2 23.47 -14.92 -9.56
CA ASN A 2 23.05 -13.95 -8.55
C ASN A 2 21.53 -14.01 -8.35
N ASN A 3 21.10 -14.59 -7.22
CA ASN A 3 19.70 -14.74 -6.81
C ASN A 3 18.98 -13.38 -6.58
N LEU A 4 19.69 -12.26 -6.69
CA LEU A 4 19.21 -10.91 -6.37
C LEU A 4 18.06 -10.41 -7.27
N PHE A 5 17.87 -10.97 -8.47
CA PHE A 5 16.84 -10.53 -9.43
C PHE A 5 15.68 -11.52 -9.59
N SER A 6 15.56 -12.52 -8.71
CA SER A 6 14.49 -13.52 -8.78
C SER A 6 13.21 -13.04 -8.09
N ALA A 7 12.06 -13.58 -8.52
CA ALA A 7 10.78 -13.33 -7.83
C ALA A 7 10.78 -13.89 -6.40
N GLU A 8 11.50 -14.99 -6.16
CA GLU A 8 11.67 -15.59 -4.83
C GLU A 8 12.44 -14.65 -3.89
N PHE A 9 13.49 -13.99 -4.39
CA PHE A 9 14.21 -12.99 -3.61
C PHE A 9 13.33 -11.80 -3.25
N ALA A 10 12.55 -11.26 -4.19
CA ALA A 10 11.59 -10.19 -3.91
C ALA A 10 10.53 -10.62 -2.87
N SER A 11 9.97 -11.83 -3.01
CA SER A 11 8.98 -12.37 -2.07
C SER A 11 9.55 -12.53 -0.66
N ASN A 12 10.82 -12.98 -0.55
CA ASN A 12 11.50 -13.07 0.73
C ASN A 12 11.70 -11.69 1.38
N LEU A 13 12.02 -10.65 0.60
CA LEU A 13 12.10 -9.29 1.13
C LEU A 13 10.74 -8.77 1.63
N ASP A 14 9.67 -9.01 0.88
CA ASP A 14 8.31 -8.63 1.29
C ASP A 14 7.88 -9.33 2.59
N ASN A 15 8.17 -10.64 2.72
CA ASN A 15 7.81 -11.43 3.91
C ASN A 15 8.58 -11.00 5.17
N ASN A 16 9.83 -10.54 5.01
CA ASN A 16 10.66 -10.08 6.13
C ASN A 16 10.50 -8.58 6.43
N ASN A 17 9.62 -7.87 5.72
CA ASN A 17 9.40 -6.45 5.92
C ASN A 17 8.54 -6.19 7.19
N PRO A 18 9.09 -5.58 8.26
CA PRO A 18 8.34 -5.29 9.49
C PRO A 18 7.21 -4.26 9.29
N LEU A 19 7.20 -3.55 8.16
CA LEU A 19 6.19 -2.55 7.81
C LEU A 19 5.12 -3.08 6.84
N SER A 20 5.14 -4.37 6.51
CA SER A 20 4.20 -4.98 5.54
C SER A 20 2.73 -4.69 5.87
N SER A 21 2.36 -4.70 7.16
CA SER A 21 1.01 -4.43 7.63
C SER A 21 0.52 -2.99 7.38
N PHE A 22 1.41 -2.02 7.14
CA PHE A 22 0.99 -0.66 6.80
C PHE A 22 0.28 -0.58 5.46
N ARG A 23 0.58 -1.50 4.53
CA ARG A 23 -0.10 -1.58 3.23
C ARG A 23 -1.62 -1.71 3.39
N GLU A 24 -2.07 -2.42 4.41
CA GLU A 24 -3.49 -2.65 4.66
C GLU A 24 -4.23 -1.39 5.13
N LYS A 25 -3.51 -0.34 5.55
CA LYS A 25 -4.09 0.92 6.06
C LYS A 25 -4.48 1.90 4.95
N PHE A 26 -4.19 1.60 3.68
CA PHE A 26 -4.43 2.50 2.54
C PHE A 26 -5.38 1.88 1.51
N ASN A 27 -6.09 2.75 0.79
CA ASN A 27 -6.88 2.37 -0.38
C ASN A 27 -5.97 2.35 -1.62
N TYR A 28 -5.73 1.16 -2.18
CA TYR A 28 -4.99 1.00 -3.43
C TYR A 28 -5.94 1.02 -4.63
N PRO A 29 -5.56 1.65 -5.76
CA PRO A 29 -6.36 1.60 -6.98
C PRO A 29 -6.43 0.16 -7.51
N GLU A 30 -7.65 -0.35 -7.65
CA GLU A 30 -7.91 -1.63 -8.31
C GLU A 30 -7.92 -1.42 -9.83
N GLY A 31 -7.03 -2.11 -10.55
CA GLY A 31 -7.10 -2.23 -12.01
C GLY A 31 -8.01 -3.39 -12.41
N ASN A 32 -8.17 -3.62 -13.71
CA ASN A 32 -9.08 -4.66 -14.25
C ASN A 32 -8.76 -6.10 -13.77
N SER A 33 -7.54 -6.41 -13.35
CA SER A 33 -7.15 -7.79 -12.98
C SER A 33 -5.99 -7.91 -11.98
N SER A 34 -5.38 -6.81 -11.52
CA SER A 34 -4.30 -6.82 -10.53
C SER A 34 -4.20 -5.47 -9.82
N PRO A 35 -3.68 -5.42 -8.58
CA PRO A 35 -3.39 -4.17 -7.90
C PRO A 35 -2.46 -3.30 -8.75
N THR A 36 -2.80 -2.02 -8.90
CA THR A 36 -1.96 -1.09 -9.65
C THR A 36 -0.64 -0.86 -8.93
N LEU A 37 0.48 -0.88 -9.66
CA LEU A 37 1.78 -0.44 -9.14
C LEU A 37 1.80 1.09 -9.04
N TYR A 38 1.53 1.60 -7.84
CA TYR A 38 1.39 3.03 -7.60
C TYR A 38 2.71 3.68 -7.14
N PHE A 39 3.52 4.15 -8.10
CA PHE A 39 4.81 4.80 -7.83
C PHE A 39 4.76 6.33 -7.89
N SER A 40 3.56 6.93 -7.85
CA SER A 40 3.36 8.38 -7.91
C SER A 40 2.95 8.98 -6.55
N GLY A 41 3.18 8.26 -5.46
CA GLY A 41 2.83 8.67 -4.09
C GLY A 41 3.50 9.96 -3.61
N ASN A 42 4.55 10.40 -4.30
CA ASN A 42 5.23 11.67 -4.07
C ASN A 42 4.42 12.89 -4.54
N SER A 43 3.51 12.72 -5.50
CA SER A 43 2.64 13.78 -6.01
C SER A 43 1.30 13.78 -5.27
N LEU A 44 0.65 12.61 -5.23
CA LEU A 44 -0.60 12.41 -4.52
C LEU A 44 -0.49 11.13 -3.69
N GLY A 45 -0.62 11.25 -2.37
CA GLY A 45 -0.61 10.09 -1.48
C GLY A 45 -1.86 9.23 -1.63
N LEU A 46 -1.73 7.92 -1.41
CA LEU A 46 -2.89 7.05 -1.27
C LEU A 46 -3.72 7.49 -0.05
N GLN A 47 -5.04 7.41 -0.19
CA GLN A 47 -5.94 7.75 0.92
C GLN A 47 -5.82 6.72 2.04
N PRO A 48 -5.53 7.13 3.29
CA PRO A 48 -5.66 6.24 4.44
C PRO A 48 -7.13 5.84 4.67
N LYS A 49 -7.39 4.58 5.02
CA LYS A 49 -8.75 4.06 5.27
C LYS A 49 -9.48 4.80 6.40
N ALA A 50 -8.74 5.35 7.35
CA ALA A 50 -9.28 6.10 8.49
C ALA A 50 -9.84 7.50 8.13
N VAL A 51 -9.59 8.01 6.92
CA VAL A 51 -10.03 9.37 6.54
C VAL A 51 -11.55 9.51 6.66
N GLN A 52 -12.32 8.51 6.22
CA GLN A 52 -13.78 8.59 6.24
C GLN A 52 -14.33 8.72 7.67
N SER A 53 -13.83 7.91 8.61
CA SER A 53 -14.29 7.96 10.00
C SER A 53 -13.96 9.29 10.67
N LEU A 54 -12.76 9.82 10.40
CA LEU A 54 -12.32 11.11 10.96
C LEU A 54 -13.18 12.27 10.44
N LEU A 55 -13.51 12.29 9.15
CA LEU A 55 -14.39 13.34 8.60
C LEU A 55 -15.79 13.31 9.23
N VAL A 56 -16.35 12.11 9.44
CA VAL A 56 -17.66 11.95 10.09
C VAL A 56 -17.62 12.37 11.56
N GLU A 57 -16.53 12.10 12.26
CA GLU A 57 -16.33 12.55 13.64
C GLU A 57 -16.27 14.09 13.71
N GLN A 58 -15.47 14.72 12.84
CA GLN A 58 -15.32 16.17 12.79
C GLN A 58 -16.62 16.89 12.42
N SER A 59 -17.46 16.31 11.55
CA SER A 59 -18.74 16.93 11.17
C SER A 59 -19.83 16.88 12.25
N ARG A 60 -19.59 16.17 13.36
CA ARG A 60 -20.52 16.03 14.50
C ARG A 60 -20.17 16.97 15.66
N LEU A 61 -19.06 17.69 15.56
CA LEU A 61 -18.64 18.75 16.46
C LEU A 61 -19.25 20.09 16.02
#